data_AF-A0A657LMA9-F1
#
_entry.id   AF-A0A657LMA9-F1
#
_cell.length_a   1.000
_cell.length_b   1.000
_cell.length_c   1.000
_cell.angle_alpha   90.00
_cell.angle_beta   90.00
_cell.angle_gamma   90.00
#
_symmetry.space_group_name_H-M   'P 1'
#
loop_
_entity.id
_entity.type
_entity.pdbx_description
1 polymer ?
#
loop_
_entity_poly.entity_id
_entity_poly.type
_entity_poly.pdbx_seq_one_letter_code
_entity_poly.pdbx_strand_id
1 'polypeptide(L)' 'MRKIVLSTAVAVVAALSYAAPSQAGDCAENVYNQRSCFIKKVKSYDAYGNLVVRKVRICK' A
#
# COMPACT_ATOMS: atom_id res chain seq x y z
N MET A 1 5.88 -30.59 -16.79
CA MET A 1 6.61 -29.89 -15.70
C MET A 1 6.83 -28.40 -16.00
N ARG A 2 7.62 -28.02 -17.03
CA ARG A 2 7.96 -26.60 -17.31
C ARG A 2 6.76 -25.66 -17.51
N LYS A 3 5.67 -26.12 -18.14
CA LYS A 3 4.45 -25.34 -18.34
C LYS A 3 3.73 -24.96 -17.03
N ILE A 4 3.79 -25.84 -16.03
CA ILE A 4 3.16 -25.62 -14.72
C ILE A 4 3.97 -24.61 -13.90
N VAL A 5 5.30 -24.69 -13.97
CA VAL A 5 6.22 -23.75 -13.31
C VAL A 5 6.05 -22.33 -13.87
N LEU A 6 5.90 -22.20 -15.19
CA LEU A 6 5.65 -20.90 -15.83
C LEU A 6 4.29 -20.31 -15.43
N SER A 7 3.23 -21.12 -15.43
CA SER A 7 1.88 -20.66 -15.06
C SER A 7 1.80 -20.21 -13.60
N THR A 8 2.41 -20.95 -12.68
CA THR A 8 2.45 -20.58 -11.26
C THR A 8 3.24 -19.30 -11.02
N ALA A 9 4.39 -19.13 -11.67
CA ALA A 9 5.17 -17.89 -11.57
C ALA A 9 4.36 -16.65 -12.01
N VAL A 10 3.64 -16.75 -13.15
CA VAL A 10 2.80 -15.65 -13.65
C VAL A 10 1.66 -15.33 -12.68
N ALA A 11 0.98 -16.35 -12.16
CA ALA A 11 -0.13 -16.16 -11.21
C ALA A 11 0.35 -15.50 -9.90
N VAL A 12 1.50 -15.92 -9.38
CA VAL A 12 2.10 -15.34 -8.16
C VAL A 12 2.49 -13.89 -8.38
N VAL A 13 3.16 -13.55 -9.49
CA VAL A 13 3.54 -12.17 -9.80
C VAL A 13 2.31 -11.27 -9.90
N ALA A 14 1.26 -11.71 -10.59
CA ALA A 14 0.01 -10.95 -10.70
C ALA A 14 -0.64 -10.70 -9.34
N ALA A 15 -0.69 -11.71 -8.47
CA ALA A 15 -1.24 -11.59 -7.12
C ALA A 15 -0.42 -10.63 -6.24
N LEU A 16 0.91 -10.71 -6.31
CA LEU A 16 1.81 -9.85 -5.55
C LEU A 16 1.74 -8.39 -6.03
N SER A 17 1.65 -8.15 -7.34
CA SER A 17 1.47 -6.79 -7.88
C SER A 17 0.16 -6.15 -7.45
N TYR A 18 -0.93 -6.92 -7.35
CA TYR A 18 -2.22 -6.41 -6.87
C TYR A 18 -2.23 -6.13 -5.36
N ALA A 19 -1.51 -6.94 -4.59
CA ALA A 19 -1.35 -6.76 -3.15
C ALA A 19 -0.28 -5.71 -2.78
N ALA A 20 0.57 -5.31 -3.73
CA ALA A 20 1.65 -4.37 -3.48
C ALA A 20 1.07 -2.99 -3.09
N PRO A 21 1.37 -2.49 -1.87
CA PRO A 21 0.86 -1.22 -1.44
C PRO A 21 1.53 -0.10 -2.26
N SER A 22 0.80 0.52 -3.20
CA SER A 22 1.34 1.63 -3.99
C SER A 22 1.81 2.77 -3.08
N GLN A 23 3.11 3.09 -3.14
CA GLN A 23 3.70 4.28 -2.53
C GLN A 23 3.64 5.43 -3.55
N ALA A 24 2.42 5.81 -3.95
CA ALA A 24 2.20 7.07 -4.64
C ALA A 24 1.87 8.12 -3.58
N GLY A 25 2.85 8.97 -3.25
CA GLY A 25 2.68 10.05 -2.29
C GLY A 25 3.97 10.42 -1.58
N ASP A 26 4.97 10.88 -2.33
CA ASP A 26 5.89 11.88 -1.78
C ASP A 26 5.10 13.18 -1.70
N CYS A 27 4.57 13.49 -0.52
CA CYS A 27 4.05 14.82 -0.24
C CYS A 27 5.25 15.75 -0.09
N ALA A 28 5.75 16.26 -1.21
CA ALA A 28 6.51 17.48 -1.22
C ALA A 28 5.66 18.62 -0.64
N GLU A 29 6.34 19.53 0.05
CA GLU A 29 5.88 20.86 0.47
C GLU A 29 5.20 20.97 1.85
N ASN A 30 5.99 21.36 2.86
CA ASN A 30 6.04 22.76 3.31
C ASN A 30 7.19 22.99 4.31
N VAL A 31 7.88 24.12 4.13
CA VAL A 31 9.29 24.38 4.43
C VAL A 31 9.59 24.90 5.85
N TYR A 32 8.65 25.07 6.79
CA TYR A 32 8.93 25.87 8.01
C TYR A 32 8.55 25.29 9.38
N ASN A 33 8.16 24.01 9.52
CA ASN A 33 8.00 23.41 10.86
C ASN A 33 8.03 21.88 10.82
N GLN A 34 9.21 21.29 10.62
CA GLN A 34 9.39 19.84 10.60
C GLN A 34 9.34 19.23 12.01
N ARG A 35 8.15 19.22 12.62
CA ARG A 35 7.81 18.12 13.53
C ARG A 35 7.53 16.91 12.64
N SER A 36 8.45 15.95 12.60
CA SER A 36 8.45 14.73 11.77
C SER A 36 7.05 14.17 11.50
N CYS A 37 6.40 14.66 10.44
CA CYS A 37 5.12 14.14 10.00
C CYS A 37 5.40 12.96 9.08
N PHE A 38 4.77 11.81 9.33
CA PHE A 38 4.88 10.66 8.45
C PHE A 38 3.49 10.17 8.03
N ILE A 39 3.42 9.60 6.83
CA ILE A 39 2.18 8.99 6.33
C ILE A 39 2.12 7.56 6.82
N LYS A 40 1.10 7.24 7.64
CA LYS A 40 0.80 5.88 8.07
C LYS A 40 -0.37 5.35 7.24
N LYS A 41 -0.24 4.12 6.74
CA LYS A 41 -1.38 3.38 6.19
C LYS A 41 -2.15 2.72 7.33
N VAL A 42 -3.42 3.09 7.50
CA VAL A 42 -4.36 2.48 8.45
C VAL A 42 -5.29 1.56 7.67
N LYS A 43 -5.43 0.32 8.13
CA LYS A 43 -6.35 -0.66 7.56
C LYS A 43 -7.56 -0.74 8.48
N SER A 44 -8.76 -0.58 7.93
CA SER A 44 -10.01 -0.80 8.65
C SER A 44 -10.93 -1.67 7.79
N TYR A 45 -11.79 -2.45 8.44
CA TYR A 45 -12.89 -3.12 7.76
C TYR A 45 -14.13 -2.25 7.82
N ASP A 46 -14.90 -2.19 6.73
CA ASP A 46 -16.23 -1.59 6.75
C ASP A 46 -17.27 -2.55 7.34
N ALA A 47 -18.52 -2.11 7.48
CA ALA A 47 -19.61 -2.92 8.02
C ALA A 47 -19.95 -4.16 7.15
N TYR A 48 -19.42 -4.23 5.93
CA TYR A 48 -19.64 -5.30 4.96
C TYR A 48 -18.43 -6.24 4.84
N GLY A 49 -17.36 -6.02 5.61
CA GLY A 49 -16.16 -6.85 5.62
C GLY A 49 -15.11 -6.52 4.54
N ASN A 50 -15.27 -5.41 3.81
CA ASN A 50 -14.27 -4.97 2.83
C ASN A 50 -13.10 -4.27 3.51
N LEU A 51 -11.86 -4.56 3.07
CA LEU A 51 -10.65 -3.91 3.58
C LEU A 51 -10.51 -2.49 2.99
N VAL A 52 -10.71 -1.47 3.81
CA VAL A 52 -10.51 -0.07 3.45
C VAL A 52 -9.15 0.40 3.96
N VAL A 53 -8.23 0.71 3.04
CA VAL A 53 -6.90 1.22 3.36
C VAL A 53 -6.89 2.75 3.26
N ARG A 54 -6.65 3.44 4.37
CA ARG A 54 -6.58 4.91 4.43
C ARG A 54 -5.14 5.36 4.69
N LYS A 55 -4.70 6.43 4.04
CA LYS A 55 -3.43 7.11 4.34
C LYS A 55 -3.73 8.24 5.34
N VAL A 56 -3.16 8.16 6.53
CA VAL A 56 -3.31 9.17 7.59
C VAL A 56 -1.96 9.84 7.81
N ARG A 57 -1.94 11.17 7.76
CA ARG A 57 -0.75 11.96 8.10
C ARG A 57 -0.73 12.17 9.62
N ILE A 58 0.32 11.70 10.27
CA ILE A 58 0.51 11.84 11.72
C ILE A 58 1.68 12.80 11.93
N CYS A 59 1.44 13.89 12.65
CA CYS A 59 2.45 14.86 13.07
C CYS A 59 2.58 14.77 14.60
N LYS A 60 3.81 14.81 15.12
CA LYS A 60 4.10 14.87 16.56
C LYS A 60 3.97 16.29 17.08
#